data_AF-A0AAV3I5E4-F1
#
_entry.id   AF-A0AAV3I5E4-F1
#
_cell.length_a   1.000
_cell.length_b   1.000
_cell.length_c   1.000
_cell.angle_alpha   90.00
_cell.angle_beta   90.00
_cell.angle_gamma   90.00
#
_symmetry.space_group_name_H-M   'P 1'
#
loop_
_entity.id
_entity.type
_entity.pdbx_description
1 polymer ?
#
loop_
_entity_poly.entity_id
_entity_poly.type
_entity_poly.pdbx_seq_one_letter_code
_entity_poly.pdbx_strand_id
1 'polypeptide(L)' 'MTKNTRFSPEVRQRAIRMVLESQDEYDSQWAAICSIAPKIGCT' A
#
# COMPACT_ATOMS: atom_id res chain seq x y z
N MET A 1 20.93 15.45 9.19
CA MET A 1 19.94 14.57 9.86
C MET A 1 19.03 14.00 8.79
N THR A 2 19.27 12.77 8.33
CA THR A 2 18.37 12.08 7.40
C THR A 2 17.09 11.76 8.15
N LYS A 3 16.11 12.67 8.11
CA LYS A 3 14.77 12.42 8.64
C LYS A 3 14.31 11.12 8.01
N ASN A 4 14.11 10.10 8.85
CA ASN A 4 13.66 8.78 8.48
C ASN A 4 12.44 8.92 7.55
N THR A 5 12.66 8.86 6.23
CA THR A 5 11.66 9.00 5.16
C THR A 5 10.77 7.76 5.07
N ARG A 6 10.40 7.21 6.23
CA ARG A 6 9.51 6.08 6.33
C ARG A 6 8.09 6.62 6.43
N PHE A 7 7.21 6.03 5.62
CA PHE A 7 5.78 6.20 5.81
C PHE A 7 5.41 5.99 7.27
N SER A 8 4.46 6.78 7.77
CA SER A 8 3.97 6.62 9.13
C SER A 8 3.39 5.21 9.31
N PRO A 9 3.44 4.64 10.52
CA PRO A 9 2.90 3.32 10.78
C PRO A 9 1.41 3.21 10.40
N GLU A 10 0.65 4.28 10.55
CA GLU A 10 -0.75 4.36 10.15
C GLU A 10 -0.92 4.21 8.63
N VAL A 11 -0.07 4.89 7.84
CA VAL A 11 -0.08 4.76 6.37
C VAL A 11 0.26 3.35 5.95
N ARG A 12 1.25 2.72 6.60
CA ARG A 12 1.65 1.33 6.32
C ARG A 12 0.52 0.34 6.66
N GLN A 13 -0.09 0.48 7.84
CA GLN A 13 -1.19 -0.38 8.26
C GLN A 13 -2.40 -0.24 7.34
N ARG A 14 -2.72 1.00 6.94
CA ARG A 14 -3.77 1.29 5.98
C ARG A 14 -3.48 0.68 4.61
N ALA A 15 -2.23 0.73 4.14
CA ALA A 15 -1.80 0.10 2.89
C ALA A 15 -1.97 -1.42 2.92
N ILE A 16 -1.49 -2.06 3.99
CA ILE A 16 -1.59 -3.51 4.16
C ILE A 16 -3.06 -3.94 4.19
N ARG A 17 -3.91 -3.21 4.93
CA ARG A 17 -5.34 -3.53 5.02
C ARG A 17 -6.00 -3.48 3.65
N MET A 18 -5.80 -2.39 2.89
CA MET A 18 -6.36 -2.27 1.55
C MET A 18 -5.89 -3.38 0.61
N VAL A 19 -4.61 -3.78 0.68
CA VAL A 19 -4.07 -4.84 -0.19
C VAL A 19 -4.70 -6.18 0.14
N LEU A 20 -4.89 -6.47 1.43
CA LEU A 20 -5.54 -7.71 1.87
C LEU A 20 -7.02 -7.73 1.49
N GLU A 21 -7.73 -6.60 1.68
CA GLU A 21 -9.16 -6.48 1.32
C GLU A 21 -9.38 -6.62 -0.18
N SER A 22 -8.48 -6.07 -1.00
CA SER A 22 -8.62 -6.13 -2.46
C SER A 22 -7.94 -7.37 -3.07
N GLN A 23 -7.31 -8.25 -2.29
CA GLN A 23 -6.52 -9.37 -2.82
C GLN A 23 -7.36 -10.34 -3.67
N ASP A 24 -8.63 -10.53 -3.32
CA ASP A 24 -9.56 -11.42 -4.02
C ASP A 24 -10.08 -10.80 -5.34
N GLU A 25 -9.95 -9.47 -5.50
CA GLU A 25 -10.40 -8.74 -6.69
C GLU A 25 -9.38 -8.73 -7.83
N TYR A 26 -8.14 -9.17 -7.58
CA TYR A 26 -7.06 -9.15 -8.59
C TYR A 26 -6.43 -10.52 -8.77
N ASP A 27 -6.08 -10.86 -10.02
CA ASP A 27 -5.41 -12.11 -10.39
C ASP A 27 -4.02 -12.28 -9.76
N SER A 28 -3.45 -11.21 -9.20
CA SER A 28 -2.17 -11.26 -8.50
C SER A 28 -2.06 -10.22 -7.39
N GLN A 29 -1.27 -10.56 -6.36
CA GLN A 29 -0.93 -9.61 -5.30
C GLN A 29 -0.21 -8.36 -5.85
N TRP A 30 0.60 -8.52 -6.89
CA TRP A 30 1.27 -7.40 -7.55
C TRP A 30 0.25 -6.43 -8.18
N ALA A 31 -0.77 -6.96 -8.87
CA ALA A 31 -1.84 -6.14 -9.44
C ALA A 31 -2.64 -5.39 -8.37
N ALA A 32 -2.92 -6.02 -7.23
CA ALA A 32 -3.55 -5.37 -6.09
C ALA A 32 -2.68 -4.23 -5.52
N ILE A 33 -1.38 -4.48 -5.33
CA ILE A 33 -0.42 -3.49 -4.82
C ILE A 33 -0.30 -2.30 -5.77
N CYS A 34 -0.12 -2.54 -7.08
CA CYS A 34 -0.05 -1.48 -8.09
C CYS A 34 -1.32 -0.62 -8.15
N SER A 35 -2.49 -1.24 -7.93
CA SER A 35 -3.77 -0.52 -7.90
C SER A 35 -3.97 0.31 -6.63
N ILE A 36 -3.27 -0.02 -5.53
CA ILE A 36 -3.38 0.65 -4.22
C ILE A 36 -2.30 1.70 -4.02
N ALA A 37 -1.09 1.52 -4.55
CA ALA A 37 -0.01 2.50 -4.49
C ALA A 37 -0.46 3.94 -4.80
N PRO A 38 -1.12 4.23 -5.95
CA PRO A 38 -1.58 5.58 -6.25
C PRO A 38 -2.67 6.10 -5.29
N LYS A 39 -3.46 5.21 -4.67
CA LYS A 39 -4.49 5.59 -3.68
C LYS A 39 -3.88 6.10 -2.36
N ILE A 40 -2.63 5.76 -2.09
CA ILE A 40 -1.88 6.17 -0.88
C ILE A 40 -0.91 7.32 -1.18
N GLY A 41 -0.73 7.67 -2.45
CA GLY A 41 0.29 8.64 -2.88
C GLY A 41 1.69 8.03 -2.94
N CYS A 42 1.77 6.72 -3.17
CA CYS A 42 3.00 5.99 -3.42
C CYS A 42 3.06 5.59 -4.90
N THR A 43 4.26 5.45 -5.45
CA THR A 43 4.52 4.91 -6.80
C THR A 43 5.38 3.68 -6.71
#